data_AF-A0A7Y5BJ47-F1
#
_entry.id   AF-A0A7Y5BJ47-F1
#
_cell.length_a   1.000
_cell.length_b   1.000
_cell.length_c   1.000
_cell.angle_alpha   90.00
_cell.angle_beta   90.00
_cell.angle_gamma   90.00
#
_symmetry.space_group_name_H-M   'P 1'
#
loop_
_entity.id
_entity.type
_entity.pdbx_description
1 polymer ?
#
loop_
_entity_poly.entity_id
_entity_poly.type
_entity_poly.pdbx_seq_one_letter_code
_entity_poly.pdbx_strand_id
1 'polypeptide(L)'
;MEMDVFFYDGKCPFCTKTANYLQERCLNKNIHFLSFRNLSDKEIQNIHKDLSLELLTGNTQFIFRNTRYPHFFGIRKLFPYLRGYRYFTLFLYLPLVPLFGILFLQILKKITRH
;
A
#
# COMPACT_ATOMS: atom_id res chain seq x y z
N MET A 1 0.30 -6.31 19.44
CA MET A 1 0.38 -7.23 18.29
C MET A 1 0.89 -6.42 17.12
N GLU A 2 2.04 -6.78 16.57
CA GLU A 2 2.54 -6.16 15.34
C GLU A 2 1.79 -6.79 14.17
N MET A 3 0.96 -6.01 13.48
CA MET A 3 0.16 -6.48 12.35
C MET A 3 0.66 -5.80 11.08
N ASP A 4 0.99 -6.58 10.06
CA ASP A 4 1.39 -6.06 8.75
C ASP A 4 0.12 -5.72 7.96
N VAL A 5 -0.10 -4.43 7.69
CA VAL A 5 -1.37 -3.95 7.11
C VAL A 5 -1.11 -3.01 5.94
N PHE A 6 -1.66 -3.36 4.78
CA PHE A 6 -1.77 -2.50 3.62
C PHE A 6 -3.12 -1.77 3.64
N PHE A 7 -3.08 -0.48 3.94
CA PHE A 7 -4.24 0.41 3.91
C PHE A 7 -4.49 0.99 2.52
N TYR A 8 -5.75 1.03 2.13
CA TYR A 8 -6.22 1.66 0.90
C TYR A 8 -7.54 2.42 1.11
N ASP A 9 -7.86 3.37 0.22
CA ASP A 9 -9.13 4.08 0.26
C ASP A 9 -10.22 3.26 -0.45
N GLY A 10 -11.17 2.71 0.31
CA GLY A 10 -12.31 1.97 -0.24
C GLY A 10 -13.27 2.80 -1.10
N LYS A 11 -13.28 4.14 -0.98
CA LYS A 11 -14.08 5.04 -1.84
C LYS A 11 -13.37 5.42 -3.14
N CYS A 12 -12.12 4.96 -3.35
CA CYS A 12 -11.33 5.22 -4.55
C CYS A 12 -11.31 3.96 -5.43
N PRO A 13 -12.01 3.91 -6.58
CA PRO A 13 -12.08 2.71 -7.43
C PRO A 13 -10.70 2.21 -7.87
N PHE A 14 -9.80 3.12 -8.21
CA PHE A 14 -8.41 2.80 -8.53
C PHE A 14 -7.68 2.13 -7.37
N CYS A 15 -7.85 2.67 -6.16
CA CYS A 15 -7.19 2.18 -4.95
C CYS A 15 -7.73 0.79 -4.58
N THR A 16 -9.04 0.59 -4.64
CA THR A 16 -9.70 -0.70 -4.40
C THR A 16 -9.26 -1.76 -5.43
N LYS A 17 -9.28 -1.43 -6.74
CA LYS A 17 -8.80 -2.35 -7.78
C LYS A 17 -7.33 -2.72 -7.57
N THR A 18 -6.50 -1.75 -7.24
CA THR A 18 -5.07 -1.97 -6.94
C THR A 18 -4.90 -2.86 -5.72
N ALA A 19 -5.61 -2.58 -4.63
CA ALA A 19 -5.55 -3.37 -3.41
C ALA A 19 -5.98 -4.83 -3.64
N ASN A 20 -7.10 -5.05 -4.34
CA ASN A 20 -7.58 -6.40 -4.68
C ASN A 20 -6.55 -7.14 -5.55
N TYR A 21 -6.04 -6.49 -6.60
CA TYR A 21 -5.01 -7.07 -7.48
C TYR A 21 -3.75 -7.50 -6.71
N LEU A 22 -3.31 -6.66 -5.76
CA LEU A 22 -2.16 -6.93 -4.90
C LEU A 22 -2.45 -8.05 -3.91
N GLN A 23 -3.64 -8.06 -3.30
CA GLN A 23 -4.08 -9.07 -2.34
C GLN A 23 -4.13 -10.46 -2.97
N GLU A 24 -4.73 -10.60 -4.16
CA GLU A 24 -4.80 -11.86 -4.91
C GLU A 24 -3.41 -12.45 -5.23
N ARG A 25 -2.41 -11.59 -5.37
CA ARG A 25 -1.02 -11.98 -5.69
C ARG A 25 -0.13 -12.09 -4.46
N CYS A 26 -0.59 -11.63 -3.29
CA CYS A 26 0.20 -11.67 -2.08
C CYS A 26 0.35 -13.12 -1.60
N LEU A 27 1.60 -13.59 -1.52
CA LEU A 27 1.95 -14.92 -1.02
C LEU A 27 1.99 -14.96 0.51
N ASN A 28 2.09 -13.80 1.17
CA ASN A 28 2.15 -13.71 2.62
C ASN A 28 0.75 -13.48 3.21
N LYS A 29 0.21 -14.50 3.89
CA LYS A 29 -1.12 -14.45 4.52
C LYS A 29 -1.19 -13.58 5.78
N ASN A 30 -0.05 -13.18 6.35
CA ASN A 30 0.01 -12.30 7.50
C ASN A 30 -0.11 -10.81 7.12
N ILE A 31 -0.08 -10.49 5.82
CA ILE A 31 -0.30 -9.13 5.31
C ILE A 31 -1.79 -8.94 5.06
N HIS A 32 -2.41 -8.08 5.86
CA HIS A 32 -3.83 -7.75 5.74
C HIS A 32 -4.03 -6.56 4.83
N PHE A 33 -5.06 -6.59 3.98
CA PHE A 33 -5.46 -5.45 3.15
C PHE A 33 -6.73 -4.87 3.73
N LEU A 34 -6.67 -3.63 4.22
CA LEU A 34 -7.78 -2.99 4.94
C LEU A 34 -8.16 -1.65 4.30
N SER A 35 -9.46 -1.46 4.08
CA SER A 35 -10.01 -0.15 3.73
C SER A 35 -10.07 0.71 4.99
N PHE A 36 -9.36 1.84 5.00
CA PHE A 36 -9.41 2.75 6.16
C PHE A 36 -10.76 3.44 6.33
N ARG A 37 -11.63 3.43 5.30
CA ARG A 37 -12.97 4.01 5.37
C ARG A 37 -13.93 3.25 6.30
N ASN A 38 -13.57 2.03 6.67
CA ASN A 38 -14.37 1.16 7.52
C ASN A 38 -13.89 1.18 8.98
N LEU A 39 -12.90 2.01 9.31
CA LEU A 39 -12.27 2.06 10.62
C LEU A 39 -12.46 3.45 11.24
N SER A 40 -12.65 3.48 12.55
CA SER A 40 -12.55 4.68 13.36
C SER A 40 -11.09 5.05 13.63
N ASP A 41 -10.82 6.31 13.98
CA ASP A 41 -9.47 6.75 14.36
C ASP A 41 -8.88 5.94 15.52
N LYS A 42 -9.71 5.52 16.48
CA LYS A 42 -9.27 4.66 17.58
C LYS A 42 -8.78 3.29 17.09
N GLU A 43 -9.52 2.68 16.16
CA GLU A 43 -9.11 1.38 15.58
C GLU A 43 -7.82 1.52 14.76
N ILE A 44 -7.65 2.63 14.05
CA ILE A 44 -6.43 2.93 13.30
C ILE A 44 -5.23 3.12 14.24
N GLN A 45 -5.40 3.88 15.34
CA GLN A 45 -4.35 4.10 16.33
C GLN A 45 -3.97 2.82 17.10
N ASN A 46 -4.92 1.90 17.28
CA ASN A 46 -4.63 0.58 17.84
C ASN A 46 -3.74 -0.27 16.93
N ILE A 47 -3.79 -0.05 15.61
CA ILE A 47 -2.90 -0.72 14.65
C ILE A 47 -1.50 -0.09 14.68
N HIS A 48 -1.42 1.24 14.71
CA HIS A 48 -0.15 1.96 14.84
C HIS A 48 -0.39 3.37 15.42
N LYS A 49 0.41 3.75 16.42
CA LYS A 49 0.17 4.99 17.19
C LYS A 49 0.23 6.27 16.35
N ASP A 50 1.11 6.31 15.36
CA ASP A 50 1.30 7.49 14.49
C ASP A 50 0.37 7.54 13.28
N LEU A 51 -0.67 6.69 13.25
CA LEU A 51 -1.61 6.60 12.15
C LEU A 51 -2.92 7.32 12.52
N SER A 52 -3.44 8.11 11.58
CA SER A 52 -4.72 8.80 11.68
C SER A 52 -5.47 8.70 10.35
N LEU A 53 -6.79 8.90 10.35
CA LEU A 53 -7.58 8.93 9.11
C LEU A 53 -7.04 9.97 8.13
N GLU A 54 -6.59 11.11 8.63
CA GLU A 54 -6.02 12.21 7.84
C GLU A 54 -4.75 11.76 7.09
N LEU A 55 -3.85 11.05 7.76
CA LEU A 55 -2.65 10.50 7.14
C LEU A 55 -2.99 9.44 6.07
N LEU A 56 -4.03 8.64 6.31
CA LEU A 56 -4.48 7.59 5.38
C LEU A 56 -5.22 8.16 4.15
N THR A 57 -5.91 9.29 4.28
CA THR A 57 -6.72 9.86 3.19
C THR A 57 -5.90 10.35 2.00
N GLY A 58 -4.61 10.61 2.20
CA GLY A 58 -3.72 11.08 1.13
C GLY A 58 -3.32 9.99 0.13
N ASN A 59 -3.03 8.77 0.59
CA ASN A 59 -2.36 7.73 -0.19
C ASN A 59 -2.55 6.32 0.41
N THR A 60 -2.33 5.28 -0.40
CA THR A 60 -2.14 3.92 0.14
C THR A 60 -0.96 3.90 1.10
N GLN A 61 -1.05 3.13 2.18
CA GLN A 61 0.01 3.01 3.16
C GLN A 61 0.24 1.56 3.53
N PHE A 62 1.48 1.16 3.71
CA PHE A 62 1.81 -0.18 4.19
C PHE A 62 2.52 -0.06 5.53
N ILE A 63 1.94 -0.66 6.57
CA ILE A 63 2.58 -0.88 7.86
C ILE A 63 3.21 -2.26 7.81
N PHE A 64 4.52 -2.31 7.94
CA PHE A 64 5.26 -3.56 7.93
C PHE A 64 6.25 -3.56 9.09
N ARG A 65 6.11 -4.51 10.01
CA ARG A 65 6.94 -4.61 11.24
C ARG A 65 7.05 -3.27 11.96
N ASN A 66 5.89 -2.67 12.26
CA ASN A 66 5.78 -1.37 12.93
C ASN A 66 6.46 -0.19 12.19
N THR A 67 6.79 -0.34 10.90
CA THR A 67 7.36 0.72 10.07
C THR A 67 6.35 1.15 9.02
N ARG A 68 6.14 2.47 8.89
CA ARG A 68 5.22 3.06 7.92
C ARG A 68 5.88 3.31 6.57
N TYR A 69 5.33 2.72 5.52
CA TYR A 69 5.75 2.92 4.14
C TYR A 69 4.61 3.56 3.32
N PRO A 70 4.70 4.87 3.00
CA PRO A 70 3.65 5.56 2.25
C PRO A 70 3.75 5.29 0.74
N HIS A 71 2.60 5.28 0.07
CA HIS A 71 2.43 5.30 -1.39
C HIS A 71 3.29 4.25 -2.13
N PHE A 72 4.10 4.68 -3.10
CA PHE A 72 4.98 3.81 -3.88
C PHE A 72 5.91 2.97 -3.01
N PHE A 73 6.41 3.52 -1.89
CA PHE A 73 7.31 2.78 -0.99
C PHE A 73 6.60 1.61 -0.33
N GLY A 74 5.31 1.74 -0.02
CA GLY A 74 4.49 0.64 0.49
C GLY A 74 4.35 -0.47 -0.54
N ILE A 75 4.04 -0.12 -1.78
CA ILE A 75 3.94 -1.08 -2.89
C ILE A 75 5.31 -1.75 -3.14
N ARG A 76 6.39 -0.97 -3.24
CA ARG A 76 7.78 -1.49 -3.38
C ARG A 76 8.17 -2.43 -2.25
N LYS A 77 7.75 -2.15 -1.03
CA LYS A 77 8.01 -3.02 0.12
C LYS A 77 7.18 -4.31 0.08
N LEU A 78 5.98 -4.25 -0.50
CA LEU A 78 5.09 -5.40 -0.72
C LEU A 78 5.55 -6.30 -1.87
N PHE A 79 6.20 -5.74 -2.90
CA PHE A 79 6.64 -6.44 -4.12
C PHE A 79 7.34 -7.80 -3.91
N PRO A 80 8.27 -7.98 -2.96
CA PRO A 80 8.90 -9.28 -2.68
C PRO A 80 7.92 -10.39 -2.28
N TYR A 81 6.77 -10.02 -1.72
CA TYR A 81 5.74 -10.94 -1.27
C TYR A 81 4.70 -11.24 -2.36
N LEU A 82 4.79 -10.61 -3.54
CA LEU A 82 3.87 -10.85 -4.65
C LEU A 82 4.35 -12.00 -5.53
N ARG A 83 3.43 -12.87 -5.91
CA ARG A 83 3.66 -13.99 -6.84
C ARG A 83 4.18 -13.47 -8.18
N GLY A 84 5.28 -14.05 -8.67
CA GLY A 84 5.91 -13.69 -9.95
C GLY A 84 6.86 -12.49 -9.89
N TYR A 85 6.78 -11.65 -8.85
CA TYR A 85 7.57 -10.42 -8.75
C TYR A 85 8.73 -10.48 -7.75
N ARG A 86 8.88 -11.60 -7.03
CA ARG A 86 9.95 -11.81 -6.04
C ARG A 86 11.35 -11.53 -6.61
N TYR A 87 11.62 -11.95 -7.84
CA TYR A 87 12.93 -11.76 -8.49
C TYR A 87 13.12 -10.37 -9.10
N PHE A 88 12.03 -9.65 -9.40
CA PHE A 88 12.08 -8.29 -9.92
C PHE A 88 12.35 -7.24 -8.83
N THR A 89 12.36 -7.66 -7.57
CA THR A 89 12.67 -6.78 -6.44
C THR A 89 14.02 -6.10 -6.55
N LEU A 90 15.03 -6.75 -7.11
CA LEU A 90 16.35 -6.13 -7.30
C LEU A 90 16.28 -4.87 -8.17
N PHE A 91 15.50 -4.91 -9.26
CA PHE A 91 15.32 -3.77 -10.15
C PHE A 91 14.59 -2.60 -9.48
N LEU A 92 13.67 -2.87 -8.55
CA LEU A 92 12.93 -1.83 -7.82
C LEU A 92 13.79 -1.00 -6.86
N TYR A 93 15.02 -1.44 -6.58
CA TYR A 93 15.97 -0.74 -5.72
C TYR A 93 16.98 0.10 -6.51
N LEU A 94 16.93 0.07 -7.84
CA LEU A 94 17.74 0.97 -8.68
C LEU A 94 17.36 2.44 -8.40
N PRO A 95 18.33 3.37 -8.39
CA PRO A 95 18.13 4.73 -7.92
C PRO A 95 17.06 5.53 -8.69
N LEU A 96 16.87 5.21 -9.98
CA LEU A 96 15.91 5.90 -10.84
C LEU A 96 14.48 5.33 -10.78
N VAL A 97 14.31 4.08 -10.34
CA VAL A 97 13.00 3.40 -10.36
C VAL A 97 11.97 4.04 -9.43
N PRO A 98 12.32 4.57 -8.24
CA PRO A 98 11.39 5.34 -7.42
C PRO A 98 10.78 6.55 -8.14
N LEU A 99 11.57 7.27 -8.94
CA LEU A 99 11.09 8.43 -9.70
C LEU A 99 10.05 7.98 -10.73
N PHE A 100 10.37 6.96 -11.53
CA PHE A 100 9.45 6.41 -12.52
C PHE A 100 8.20 5.80 -11.88
N GLY A 101 8.35 5.12 -10.74
CA GLY A 101 7.24 4.48 -10.02
C GLY A 101 6.23 5.48 -9.46
N ILE A 102 6.70 6.59 -8.87
CA ILE A 102 5.84 7.67 -8.40
C ILE A 102 5.13 8.33 -9.58
N LEU A 103 5.86 8.65 -10.66
CA LEU A 103 5.29 9.27 -11.85
C LEU A 103 4.22 8.37 -12.49
N PHE A 104 4.51 7.08 -12.62
CA PHE A 104 3.58 6.11 -13.18
C PHE A 104 2.30 5.98 -12.34
N LEU A 105 2.42 5.93 -11.01
CA LEU A 105 1.24 5.91 -10.11
C LEU A 105 0.42 7.20 -10.20
N GLN A 106 1.07 8.36 -10.36
CA GLN A 106 0.36 9.64 -10.57
C GLN A 106 -0.38 9.65 -11.91
N ILE A 107 0.25 9.17 -12.98
CA ILE A 107 -0.37 9.05 -14.32
C ILE A 107 -1.57 8.10 -14.25
N LEU A 108 -1.39 6.89 -13.68
CA LEU A 108 -2.47 5.92 -13.51
C LEU A 108 -3.63 6.49 -12.70
N LYS A 109 -3.33 7.18 -11.59
CA LYS A 109 -4.35 7.84 -10.76
C LYS A 109 -5.10 8.93 -11.52
N LYS A 110 -4.44 9.65 -12.43
CA LYS A 110 -5.06 10.67 -13.29
C LYS A 110 -5.95 10.04 -14.36
N ILE A 111 -5.49 8.98 -15.02
CA ILE A 111 -6.25 8.27 -16.07
C ILE A 111 -7.48 7.58 -15.48
N THR A 112 -7.36 6.96 -14.31
CA THR A 112 -8.43 6.16 -13.68
C THR A 112 -9.39 6.98 -12.81
N ARG A 113 -9.17 8.30 -12.68
CA ARG A 113 -10.11 9.24 -12.03
C ARG A 113 -11.18 9.76 -12.99
N HIS A 114 -11.01 9.54 -14.30
CA HIS A 114 -12.07 9.64 -15.32
C HIS A 114 -12.79 8.29 -15.44
#